data_AF-A0A0F9QS85-F1
#
_entry.id   AF-A0A0F9QS85-F1
#
_cell.length_a   1.000
_cell.length_b   1.000
_cell.length_c   1.000
_cell.angle_alpha   90.00
_cell.angle_beta   90.00
_cell.angle_gamma   90.00
#
_symmetry.space_group_name_H-M   'P 1'
#
loop_
_entity.id
_entity.type
_entity.pdbx_description
1 polymer ?
#
loop_
_entity_poly.entity_id
_entity_poly.type
_entity_poly.pdbx_seq_one_letter_code
_entity_poly.pdbx_strand_id
1 'polypeptide(L)'
;MFLNFLKDIDNYEERKVARIDPKDNNGIGVSTVFTPDEGYETALLDVNGVQVVQRYKDKVEAELGHERWVTFAKTADGKVVPILGWSEFDHTFKDVKLKREGKTLLLEAGKEE
;
A
#
# COMPACT_ATOMS: atom_id res chain seq x y z
N MET A 1 -6.09 21.53 21.12
CA MET A 1 -5.81 20.78 19.87
C MET A 1 -4.69 19.75 20.00
N PHE A 2 -3.73 19.91 20.91
CA PHE A 2 -2.60 18.98 21.13
C PHE A 2 -2.98 17.60 21.70
N LEU A 3 -4.10 17.50 22.43
CA LEU A 3 -4.55 16.27 23.10
C LEU A 3 -5.14 15.19 22.17
N ASN A 4 -5.63 15.56 20.98
CA ASN A 4 -6.15 14.57 20.02
C ASN A 4 -5.02 13.89 19.24
N PHE A 5 -3.92 14.61 18.98
CA PHE A 5 -2.74 14.06 18.31
C PHE A 5 -2.09 12.94 19.13
N LEU A 6 -2.05 13.08 20.46
CA LEU A 6 -1.54 12.05 21.36
C LEU A 6 -2.44 10.80 21.45
N LYS A 7 -3.76 10.95 21.23
CA LYS A 7 -4.70 9.81 21.16
C LYS A 7 -4.56 9.00 19.88
N ASP A 8 -4.11 9.60 18.78
CA ASP A 8 -3.86 8.87 17.53
C ASP A 8 -2.55 8.08 17.54
N ILE A 9 -1.54 8.51 18.32
CA ILE A 9 -0.26 7.79 18.47
C ILE A 9 -0.48 6.42 19.12
N ASP A 10 -1.28 6.34 20.18
CA ASP A 10 -1.57 5.07 20.87
C ASP A 10 -2.48 4.13 20.05
N ASN A 11 -3.21 4.65 19.06
CA ASN A 11 -4.12 3.88 18.21
C ASN A 11 -3.44 3.36 16.91
N TYR A 12 -2.17 3.72 16.67
CA TYR A 12 -1.49 3.35 15.44
C TYR A 12 -1.26 1.84 15.32
N GLU A 13 -0.93 1.17 16.44
CA GLU A 13 -0.78 -0.30 16.45
C GLU A 13 -2.14 -1.03 16.41
N GLU A 14 -3.23 -0.43 16.92
CA GLU A 14 -4.57 -1.01 16.81
C GLU A 14 -5.15 -0.93 15.39
N ARG A 15 -4.85 0.15 14.66
CA ARG A 15 -5.25 0.33 13.26
C ARG A 15 -4.39 -0.48 12.29
N LYS A 16 -3.16 -0.80 12.67
CA LYS A 16 -2.23 -1.56 11.83
C LYS A 16 -2.62 -3.03 11.80
N VAL A 17 -2.90 -3.55 10.61
CA VAL A 17 -3.13 -4.99 10.40
C VAL A 17 -1.79 -5.70 10.27
N ALA A 18 -0.95 -5.26 9.34
CA ALA A 18 0.37 -5.84 9.13
C ALA A 18 1.27 -4.88 8.34
N ARG A 19 2.59 -5.03 8.50
CA ARG A 19 3.59 -4.28 7.75
C ARG A 19 4.81 -5.13 7.47
N ILE A 20 5.27 -5.09 6.22
CA ILE A 20 6.56 -5.60 5.78
C ILE A 20 7.34 -4.42 5.21
N ASP A 21 8.57 -4.22 5.70
CA ASP A 21 9.40 -3.12 5.21
C ASP A 21 10.02 -3.45 3.83
N PRO A 22 10.28 -2.43 2.98
CA PRO A 22 10.89 -2.62 1.67
C PRO A 22 12.17 -3.48 1.67
N LYS A 23 13.02 -3.29 2.68
CA LYS A 23 14.28 -4.04 2.86
C LYS A 23 14.08 -5.56 2.97
N ASP A 24 12.91 -5.99 3.44
CA ASP A 24 12.59 -7.39 3.71
C ASP A 24 11.82 -8.03 2.53
N ASN A 25 11.53 -7.26 1.48
CA ASN A 25 10.63 -7.67 0.41
C ASN A 25 10.96 -7.06 -0.96
N ASN A 26 12.18 -7.32 -1.46
CA ASN A 26 12.65 -6.88 -2.79
C ASN A 26 12.47 -5.38 -3.05
N GLY A 27 12.57 -4.54 -2.03
CA GLY A 27 12.43 -3.09 -2.14
C GLY A 27 11.01 -2.53 -2.20
N ILE A 28 9.98 -3.38 -2.07
CA ILE A 28 8.58 -2.94 -1.92
C ILE A 28 8.09 -3.31 -0.52
N GLY A 29 7.76 -2.30 0.27
CA GLY A 29 7.03 -2.48 1.53
C GLY A 29 5.56 -2.73 1.25
N VAL A 30 4.91 -3.48 2.13
CA VAL A 30 3.47 -3.70 2.11
C VAL A 30 2.93 -3.29 3.47
N SER A 31 1.97 -2.39 3.51
CA SER A 31 1.34 -1.93 4.75
C SER A 31 -0.16 -2.03 4.62
N THR A 32 -0.80 -2.70 5.58
CA THR A 32 -2.25 -2.82 5.65
C THR A 32 -2.74 -2.21 6.95
N VAL A 33 -3.71 -1.31 6.86
CA VAL A 33 -4.17 -0.47 7.97
C VAL A 33 -5.68 -0.25 7.87
N PHE A 34 -6.31 0.06 9.00
CA PHE A 34 -7.65 0.60 9.08
C PHE A 34 -7.60 2.12 9.19
N THR A 35 -8.27 2.83 8.28
CA THR A 35 -8.51 4.26 8.41
C THR A 35 -10.00 4.50 8.66
N PRO A 36 -10.38 5.44 9.55
CA PRO A 36 -11.79 5.71 9.84
C PRO A 36 -12.62 6.11 8.62
N ASP A 37 -11.99 6.82 7.67
CA ASP A 37 -12.68 7.39 6.52
C ASP A 37 -12.79 6.41 5.34
N GLU A 38 -11.82 5.50 5.17
CA GLU A 38 -11.72 4.64 3.98
C GLU A 38 -11.81 3.14 4.29
N GLY A 39 -11.84 2.77 5.57
CA GLY A 39 -11.88 1.38 6.02
C GLY A 39 -10.51 0.71 5.98
N TYR A 40 -10.50 -0.61 5.82
CA TYR A 40 -9.25 -1.37 5.71
C TYR A 40 -8.64 -1.20 4.32
N GLU A 41 -7.35 -0.90 4.25
CA GLU A 41 -6.65 -0.72 2.98
C GLU A 41 -5.22 -1.25 3.02
N THR A 42 -4.72 -1.68 1.85
CA THR A 42 -3.32 -2.06 1.64
C THR A 42 -2.66 -1.04 0.72
N ALA A 43 -1.47 -0.59 1.11
CA ALA A 43 -0.59 0.24 0.32
C ALA A 43 0.74 -0.45 0.06
N LEU A 44 1.30 -0.18 -1.13
CA LEU A 44 2.68 -0.50 -1.48
C LEU A 44 3.56 0.72 -1.17
N LEU A 45 4.75 0.45 -0.64
CA LEU A 45 5.72 1.47 -0.26
C LEU A 45 7.02 1.24 -1.04
N ASP A 46 7.49 2.25 -1.74
CA ASP A 46 8.79 2.21 -2.40
C ASP A 46 9.53 3.55 -2.19
N VAL A 47 10.61 3.78 -2.95
CA VAL A 47 11.37 5.05 -2.89
C VAL A 47 10.57 6.25 -3.39
N ASN A 48 9.52 6.03 -4.19
CA ASN A 48 8.67 7.06 -4.78
C ASN A 48 7.52 7.46 -3.86
N GLY A 49 7.19 6.64 -2.86
CA GLY A 49 6.24 6.98 -1.81
C GLY A 49 5.32 5.83 -1.44
N VAL A 50 4.10 6.18 -1.00
CA VAL A 50 3.06 5.24 -0.58
C VAL A 50 1.94 5.30 -1.60
N GLN A 51 1.53 4.14 -2.12
CA GLN A 51 0.45 4.02 -3.09
C GLN A 51 -0.57 3.00 -2.61
N VAL A 52 -1.82 3.42 -2.40
CA VAL A 52 -2.90 2.50 -2.00
C VAL A 52 -3.29 1.65 -3.21
N VAL A 53 -3.38 0.33 -3.03
CA VAL A 53 -3.65 -0.62 -4.13
C VAL A 53 -4.96 -1.38 -3.95
N GLN A 54 -5.50 -1.43 -2.73
CA GLN A 54 -6.74 -2.15 -2.46
C GLN A 54 -7.39 -1.69 -1.16
N ARG A 55 -8.73 -1.71 -1.12
CA ARG A 55 -9.56 -1.58 0.09
C ARG A 55 -10.32 -2.87 0.37
N TYR A 56 -10.69 -3.09 1.63
CA TYR A 56 -11.34 -4.30 2.11
C TYR A 56 -12.53 -3.97 3.01
N LYS A 57 -13.51 -4.87 3.05
CA LYS A 57 -14.71 -4.68 3.85
C LYS A 57 -14.47 -4.84 5.35
N ASP A 58 -13.52 -5.71 5.72
CA ASP A 58 -13.26 -6.10 7.09
C ASP A 58 -11.79 -6.53 7.30
N LYS A 59 -11.43 -6.77 8.56
CA LYS A 59 -10.08 -7.12 8.97
C LYS A 59 -9.60 -8.45 8.38
N VAL A 60 -10.49 -9.44 8.27
CA VAL A 60 -10.13 -10.78 7.79
C VAL A 60 -9.74 -10.72 6.31
N GLU A 61 -10.53 -10.00 5.51
CA GLU A 61 -10.18 -9.76 4.11
C GLU A 61 -8.90 -8.93 3.97
N ALA A 62 -8.65 -7.99 4.88
CA ALA A 62 -7.44 -7.19 4.90
C ALA A 62 -6.19 -8.04 5.18
N GLU A 63 -6.25 -8.96 6.14
CA GLU A 63 -5.16 -9.90 6.46
C GLU A 63 -4.85 -10.81 5.26
N LEU A 64 -5.88 -11.42 4.65
CA LEU A 64 -5.72 -12.22 3.43
C LEU A 64 -5.22 -11.39 2.24
N GLY A 65 -5.69 -10.14 2.15
CA GLY A 65 -5.21 -9.15 1.20
C GLY A 65 -3.71 -8.88 1.34
N HIS A 66 -3.26 -8.63 2.58
CA HIS A 66 -1.87 -8.37 2.91
C HIS A 66 -0.95 -9.51 2.44
N GLU A 67 -1.28 -10.75 2.78
CA GLU A 67 -0.48 -11.92 2.38
C GLU A 67 -0.37 -12.07 0.85
N ARG A 68 -1.47 -11.79 0.13
CA ARG A 68 -1.46 -11.77 -1.34
C ARG A 68 -0.54 -10.69 -1.88
N TRP A 69 -0.57 -9.48 -1.32
CA TRP A 69 0.30 -8.38 -1.75
C TRP A 69 1.77 -8.61 -1.43
N VAL A 70 2.08 -9.21 -0.28
CA VAL A 70 3.45 -9.64 0.07
C VAL A 70 3.95 -10.69 -0.93
N THR A 71 3.13 -11.70 -1.24
CA THR A 71 3.47 -12.74 -2.21
C THR A 71 3.65 -12.17 -3.62
N PHE A 72 2.75 -11.26 -4.01
CA PHE A 72 2.83 -10.54 -5.27
C PHE A 72 4.14 -9.78 -5.39
N ALA A 73 4.47 -8.93 -4.41
CA ALA A 73 5.67 -8.09 -4.40
C ALA A 73 6.97 -8.88 -4.57
N LYS A 74 7.05 -10.11 -4.05
CA LYS A 74 8.21 -10.99 -4.27
C LYS A 74 8.47 -11.32 -5.75
N THR A 75 7.41 -11.35 -6.57
CA THR A 75 7.41 -11.79 -7.97
C THR A 75 6.96 -10.71 -8.96
N ALA A 76 6.85 -9.46 -8.51
CA ALA A 76 6.12 -8.43 -9.25
C ALA A 76 6.88 -7.73 -10.37
N ASP A 77 8.13 -8.11 -10.63
CA ASP A 77 8.96 -7.46 -11.65
C ASP A 77 8.30 -7.53 -13.04
N GLY A 78 8.18 -6.36 -13.69
CA GLY A 78 7.55 -6.19 -14.99
C GLY A 78 6.01 -6.20 -14.98
N LYS A 79 5.36 -6.41 -13.82
CA LYS A 79 3.90 -6.44 -13.71
C LYS A 79 3.32 -5.04 -13.60
N VAL A 80 2.10 -4.88 -14.09
CA VAL A 80 1.31 -3.65 -13.90
C VAL A 80 0.39 -3.84 -12.71
N VAL A 81 0.31 -2.83 -11.85
CA VAL A 81 -0.61 -2.78 -10.71
C VAL A 81 -1.50 -1.54 -10.82
N PRO A 82 -2.80 -1.69 -10.53
CA PRO A 82 -3.66 -0.54 -10.35
C PRO A 82 -3.37 0.09 -8.98
N ILE A 83 -3.08 1.38 -8.97
CA ILE A 83 -3.08 2.20 -7.76
C ILE A 83 -4.41 2.96 -7.67
N LEU A 84 -4.95 3.06 -6.47
CA LEU A 84 -6.10 3.89 -6.17
C LEU A 84 -5.62 5.34 -6.08
N GLY A 85 -6.16 6.20 -6.94
CA GLY A 85 -5.88 7.62 -6.91
C GLY A 85 -6.29 8.27 -5.58
N TRP A 86 -5.54 9.27 -5.15
CA TRP A 86 -5.91 10.17 -4.05
C TRP A 86 -6.34 11.51 -4.66
N SER A 87 -7.65 11.74 -4.66
CA SER A 87 -8.27 13.03 -4.97
C SER A 87 -9.63 13.03 -4.28
N GLU A 88 -9.98 14.15 -3.62
CA GLU A 88 -11.28 14.38 -2.98
C GLU A 88 -12.48 14.17 -3.94
N PHE A 89 -12.23 13.96 -5.24
CA PHE A 89 -13.23 13.82 -6.29
C PHE A 89 -12.95 12.71 -7.31
N ASP A 90 -11.87 11.93 -7.16
CA ASP A 90 -11.49 10.97 -8.20
C ASP A 90 -10.97 9.64 -7.65
N HIS A 91 -11.84 8.62 -7.68
CA HIS A 91 -11.51 7.22 -7.43
C HIS A 91 -10.96 6.54 -8.69
N THR A 92 -10.20 7.27 -9.52
CA THR A 92 -9.59 6.67 -10.70
C THR A 92 -8.50 5.70 -10.32
N PHE A 93 -8.53 4.54 -10.99
CA PHE A 93 -7.41 3.62 -11.00
C PHE A 93 -6.36 4.14 -11.96
N LYS A 94 -5.11 4.18 -11.52
CA LYS A 94 -3.97 4.45 -12.40
C LYS A 94 -3.12 3.20 -12.49
N ASP A 95 -2.72 2.85 -13.70
CA ASP A 95 -1.85 1.69 -13.91
C ASP A 95 -0.38 2.11 -13.79
N VAL A 96 0.35 1.36 -12.97
CA VAL A 96 1.77 1.60 -12.70
C VAL A 96 2.53 0.33 -12.98
N LYS A 97 3.65 0.45 -13.70
CA LYS A 97 4.51 -0.69 -14.01
C LYS A 97 5.57 -0.84 -12.93
N LEU A 98 5.72 -2.05 -12.42
CA LEU A 98 6.77 -2.40 -11.48
C LEU A 98 8.04 -2.78 -12.23
N LYS A 99 9.17 -2.17 -11.87
CA LYS A 99 10.46 -2.43 -12.48
C LYS A 99 11.51 -2.72 -11.42
N ARG A 100 12.31 -3.76 -11.67
CA ARG A 100 13.44 -4.12 -10.82
C ARG A 100 14.67 -3.30 -11.15
N GLU A 101 15.20 -2.62 -10.14
CA GLU A 101 16.48 -1.94 -10.14
C GLU A 101 17.37 -2.55 -9.05
N GLY A 102 18.24 -3.49 -9.46
CA GLY A 102 19.07 -4.25 -8.53
C GLY A 102 18.23 -5.15 -7.61
N LYS A 103 18.28 -4.91 -6.30
CA LYS A 103 17.48 -5.62 -5.28
C LYS A 103 16.17 -4.91 -4.93
N THR A 104 15.86 -3.81 -5.62
CA THR A 104 14.70 -2.96 -5.33
C THR A 104 13.70 -3.05 -6.47
N LEU A 105 12.41 -3.06 -6.15
CA LEU A 105 11.30 -2.91 -7.09
C LEU A 105 10.74 -1.50 -6.94
N LEU A 106 10.58 -0.82 -8.07
CA LEU A 106 10.10 0.56 -8.15
C LEU A 106 8.80 0.61 -8.94
N LEU A 107 7.91 1.49 -8.50
CA LEU A 107 6.68 1.90 -9.17
C LEU A 107 7.01 2.96 -10.22
N GLU A 108 6.98 2.61 -11.51
CA GLU A 108 7.12 3.54 -12.62
C GLU A 108 5.74 3.87 -13.22
N ALA A 109 5.43 5.16 -13.37
CA ALA A 109 4.20 5.59 -14.01
C ALA A 109 4.03 4.89 -15.37
N GLY A 110 2.86 4.30 -15.61
CA GLY A 110 2.50 3.81 -16.94
C GLY A 110 2.57 4.98 -17.92
N LYS A 111 3.28 4.81 -19.04
CA LYS A 111 3.15 5.76 -20.15
C LYS A 111 1.70 5.72 -20.60
N GLU A 112 1.00 6.84 -20.55
CA GLU A 112 -0.17 7.05 -21.39
C GLU A 112 0.34 6.97 -22.84
N GLU A 113 -0.06 5.93 -23.57
CA GLU A 113 0.05 5.88 -25.03
C GLU A 113 -1.08 6.67 -25.68
#